data_AF-A0A7V3HUJ3-F1
#
_entry.id   AF-A0A7V3HUJ3-F1
#
_cell.length_a   1.000
_cell.length_b   1.000
_cell.length_c   1.000
_cell.angle_alpha   90.00
_cell.angle_beta   90.00
_cell.angle_gamma   90.00
#
_symmetry.space_group_name_H-M   'P 1'
#
loop_
_entity.id
_entity.type
_entity.pdbx_description
1 polymer ?
#
loop_
_entity_poly.entity_id
_entity_poly.type
_entity_poly.pdbx_seq_one_letter_code
_entity_poly.pdbx_strand_id
1 'polypeptide(L)'
;FHPNGRFQKLLKGARKLQSKKLQSATAGLALVALLALAPQNVDAASPKVDENTLKTMQSYNLQHTLNFGKLAVQDHQGRMKPMDTVAHDVIAKITSRSSLYDLEPTQMLLGMIIQPELYQNVPMIKIGHKKIALDIGLPEDTKYAKFSDFFSSKDGAYKIFDAVTKSSRKKPLEKTKYDKELIKIDERVNVAFMAYQGSLLRIYPKPNDANNKWDAPLDAIKSFPKEQADMVKMSISAYFQMVAQGVKTGEWKNADLALKGIRAFQKKYGAAVIPSKRHIEMEIKYNKLGLFSKLVPLYLVLGLVLLIFAFINVLKPSFSMKWIMRIAWSLFFIGFIIHITGLGIRWYIAGHAPWSNAYESLVTIAAATMIAGIIVARKSPFALAGAAILAGITMGVAHMNFINPEITNLVPVLKSYWLMVHVATIISGDGFFGLGSILSLLVLILYIMRGKEGNENIDRSIKELTNLAEMGLIIGLMLLTIGNFLGGVWANESWGRYWGWDSKETWAAVTILIYATVLHLRFIPSLKSNFVFNVASTWAYFSVLMTYFGVNYYLSGLHSYAAGDPVPIPMWVYYGVAGLFVITLLAAKNRKLK
;
A
#
# COMPACT_ATOMS: atom_id res chain seq x y z
N PHE A 1 -26.22 -21.68 2.85
CA PHE A 1 -25.62 -22.91 3.41
C PHE A 1 -26.71 -23.88 3.87
N HIS A 2 -26.61 -25.17 3.52
CA HIS A 2 -27.56 -26.21 3.92
C HIS A 2 -27.68 -26.34 5.46
N PRO A 3 -28.89 -26.40 6.06
CA PRO A 3 -29.10 -26.37 7.52
C PRO A 3 -28.35 -27.46 8.30
N ASN A 4 -28.15 -28.63 7.69
CA ASN A 4 -27.46 -29.79 8.28
C ASN A 4 -26.02 -30.00 7.75
N GLY A 5 -25.51 -29.08 6.92
CA GLY A 5 -24.19 -29.18 6.32
C GLY A 5 -23.03 -29.00 7.31
N ARG A 6 -21.82 -29.43 6.93
CA ARG A 6 -20.59 -29.32 7.74
C ARG A 6 -20.37 -27.90 8.27
N PHE A 7 -20.54 -26.88 7.42
CA PHE A 7 -20.42 -25.48 7.81
C PHE A 7 -21.36 -25.08 8.95
N GLN A 8 -22.63 -25.50 8.91
CA GLN A 8 -23.58 -25.24 9.99
C GLN A 8 -23.24 -26.01 11.27
N LYS A 9 -22.72 -27.24 11.15
CA LYS A 9 -22.22 -28.01 12.29
C LYS A 9 -21.03 -27.32 12.97
N LEU A 10 -20.06 -26.82 12.18
CA LEU A 10 -18.93 -26.04 12.68
C LEU A 10 -19.40 -24.76 13.37
N LEU A 11 -20.34 -24.04 12.76
CA LEU A 11 -20.90 -22.82 13.31
C LEU A 11 -21.64 -23.06 14.64
N LYS A 12 -22.48 -24.09 14.71
CA LYS A 12 -23.16 -24.50 15.95
C LYS A 12 -22.15 -24.92 17.02
N GLY A 13 -21.10 -25.66 16.63
CA GLY A 13 -20.01 -26.07 17.51
C GLY A 13 -19.27 -24.88 18.11
N ALA A 14 -18.81 -23.94 17.27
CA ALA A 14 -18.15 -22.72 17.72
C ALA A 14 -19.05 -21.90 18.67
N ARG A 15 -20.33 -21.74 18.33
CA ARG A 15 -21.32 -21.03 19.18
C ARG A 15 -21.49 -21.66 20.56
N LYS A 16 -21.59 -22.99 20.64
CA LYS A 16 -21.73 -23.72 21.91
C LYS A 16 -20.50 -23.53 22.81
N LEU A 17 -19.32 -23.43 22.21
CA LEU A 17 -18.07 -23.20 22.95
C LEU A 17 -17.97 -21.74 23.43
N GLN A 18 -18.51 -20.78 22.67
CA GLN A 18 -18.52 -19.35 23.01
C GLN A 18 -19.53 -18.96 24.10
N SER A 19 -20.72 -19.57 24.12
CA SER A 19 -21.77 -19.19 25.10
C SER A 19 -21.41 -19.54 26.55
N LYS A 20 -20.53 -20.53 26.77
CA LYS A 20 -20.04 -20.91 28.11
C LYS A 20 -18.99 -19.96 28.71
N LYS A 21 -18.46 -18.98 27.95
CA LYS A 21 -17.43 -18.01 28.41
C LYS A 21 -18.00 -16.78 29.14
N LEU A 22 -19.34 -16.61 29.22
CA LEU A 22 -19.96 -15.32 29.53
C LEU A 22 -20.53 -15.18 30.97
N GLN A 23 -19.84 -15.67 32.00
CA GLN A 23 -20.16 -15.30 33.39
C GLN A 23 -19.38 -14.04 33.81
N SER A 24 -20.06 -13.15 34.52
CA SER A 24 -19.72 -11.75 34.72
C SER A 24 -18.89 -11.47 35.97
N ALA A 25 -17.83 -10.68 35.80
CA ALA A 25 -17.29 -9.76 36.81
C ALA A 25 -16.68 -8.54 36.08
N THR A 26 -16.61 -7.39 36.71
CA THR A 26 -16.16 -6.11 36.10
C THR A 26 -14.69 -5.80 36.42
N ALA A 27 -13.90 -5.51 35.38
CA ALA A 27 -12.65 -4.72 35.33
C ALA A 27 -12.22 -4.69 33.84
N GLY A 28 -11.65 -3.66 33.20
CA GLY A 28 -11.21 -2.32 33.58
C GLY A 28 -10.73 -1.57 32.30
N LEU A 29 -10.50 -0.27 32.43
CA LEU A 29 -10.32 0.77 31.41
C LEU A 29 -8.90 0.85 30.76
N ALA A 30 -8.31 -0.26 30.32
CA ALA A 30 -6.93 -0.24 29.80
C ALA A 30 -6.80 0.02 28.27
N LEU A 31 -7.88 -0.07 27.49
CA LEU A 31 -7.79 -0.03 26.02
C LEU A 31 -7.58 1.39 25.45
N VAL A 32 -8.03 2.42 26.16
CA VAL A 32 -8.00 3.82 25.67
C VAL A 32 -6.59 4.42 25.75
N ALA A 33 -5.80 4.06 26.78
CA ALA A 33 -4.45 4.57 26.94
C ALA A 33 -3.46 4.04 25.88
N LEU A 34 -3.69 2.84 25.34
CA LEU A 34 -2.85 2.25 24.28
C LEU A 34 -3.15 2.82 22.88
N LEU A 35 -4.33 3.40 22.66
CA LEU A 35 -4.67 4.10 21.41
C LEU A 35 -4.13 5.53 21.36
N ALA A 36 -3.76 6.10 22.52
CA ALA A 36 -3.08 7.38 22.61
C ALA A 36 -1.58 7.29 22.26
N LEU A 37 -1.03 6.08 22.15
CA LEU A 37 0.25 5.81 21.49
C LEU A 37 0.05 5.78 19.97
N ALA A 38 -0.53 6.85 19.42
CA ALA A 38 -0.34 7.13 18.00
C ALA A 38 1.18 7.25 17.79
N PRO A 39 1.77 6.61 16.77
CA PRO A 39 3.14 6.90 16.42
C PRO A 39 3.22 8.40 16.20
N GLN A 40 3.87 9.12 17.11
CA GLN A 40 4.40 10.42 16.76
C GLN A 40 5.30 10.14 15.57
N ASN A 41 5.08 10.84 14.46
CA ASN A 41 5.98 10.81 13.33
C ASN A 41 7.34 11.28 13.87
N VAL A 42 8.17 10.34 14.33
CA VAL A 42 9.57 10.59 14.63
C VAL A 42 10.27 10.65 13.27
N ASP A 43 9.87 11.62 12.46
CA ASP A 43 10.62 12.01 11.30
C ASP A 43 11.93 12.56 11.83
N ALA A 44 13.04 11.89 11.52
CA ALA A 44 14.36 12.43 11.83
C ALA A 44 14.42 13.89 11.31
N ALA A 45 15.00 14.80 12.07
CA ALA A 45 15.04 16.23 11.69
C ALA A 45 15.45 16.42 10.22
N SER A 46 14.82 17.39 9.55
CA SER A 46 15.23 17.80 8.21
C SER A 46 16.74 18.10 8.16
N PRO A 47 17.41 17.89 7.02
CA PRO A 47 18.78 18.36 6.84
C PRO A 47 18.89 19.85 7.21
N LYS A 48 20.06 20.29 7.66
CA LYS A 48 20.28 21.72 7.91
C LYS A 48 20.51 22.44 6.58
N VAL A 49 19.89 23.61 6.44
CA VAL A 49 20.11 24.57 5.37
C VAL A 49 20.42 25.93 5.99
N ASP A 50 21.06 26.82 5.24
CA ASP A 50 21.29 28.17 5.73
C ASP A 50 19.96 28.91 5.95
N GLU A 51 19.95 29.82 6.93
CA GLU A 51 18.73 30.50 7.38
C GLU A 51 18.11 31.36 6.27
N ASN A 52 18.93 31.94 5.39
CA ASN A 52 18.45 32.79 4.29
C ASN A 52 17.77 31.97 3.19
N THR A 53 18.35 30.82 2.82
CA THR A 53 17.73 29.85 1.91
C THR A 53 16.41 29.35 2.50
N LEU A 54 16.38 28.97 3.78
CA LEU A 54 15.15 28.53 4.43
C LEU A 54 14.07 29.61 4.43
N LYS A 55 14.42 30.87 4.78
CA LYS A 55 13.52 32.02 4.72
C LYS A 55 12.97 32.24 3.31
N THR A 56 13.81 32.08 2.28
CA THR A 56 13.37 32.22 0.89
C THR A 56 12.42 31.10 0.50
N MET A 57 12.72 29.85 0.86
CA MET A 57 11.83 28.71 0.60
C MET A 57 10.49 28.86 1.34
N GLN A 58 10.49 29.44 2.55
CA GLN A 58 9.29 29.74 3.34
C GLN A 58 8.50 30.97 2.85
N SER A 59 9.12 31.85 2.05
CA SER A 59 8.47 33.07 1.56
C SER A 59 7.37 32.80 0.50
N TYR A 60 7.37 31.61 -0.11
CA TYR A 60 6.32 31.19 -1.03
C TYR A 60 4.98 31.11 -0.28
N ASN A 61 4.02 31.97 -0.63
CA ASN A 61 2.76 32.06 0.10
C ASN A 61 1.95 30.76 0.00
N LEU A 62 1.62 30.19 1.16
CA LEU A 62 0.88 28.95 1.28
C LEU A 62 -0.47 28.97 0.53
N GLN A 63 -1.25 30.05 0.65
CA GLN A 63 -2.56 30.12 0.01
C GLN A 63 -2.44 30.15 -1.52
N HIS A 64 -1.44 30.86 -2.04
CA HIS A 64 -1.13 30.88 -3.46
C HIS A 64 -0.67 29.50 -3.96
N THR A 65 0.21 28.81 -3.24
CA THR A 65 0.71 27.49 -3.67
C THR A 65 -0.37 26.41 -3.59
N LEU A 66 -1.30 26.50 -2.65
CA LEU A 66 -2.50 25.66 -2.62
C LEU A 66 -3.43 25.94 -3.81
N ASN A 67 -3.50 27.19 -4.29
CA ASN A 67 -4.22 27.52 -5.51
C ASN A 67 -3.50 26.96 -6.75
N PHE A 68 -2.18 27.05 -6.80
CA PHE A 68 -1.35 26.40 -7.83
C PHE A 68 -1.58 24.89 -7.85
N GLY A 69 -1.63 24.25 -6.67
CA GLY A 69 -1.94 22.83 -6.50
C GLY A 69 -3.27 22.38 -7.12
N LYS A 70 -4.24 23.29 -7.31
CA LYS A 70 -5.53 22.99 -7.95
C LYS A 70 -5.50 23.05 -9.48
N LEU A 71 -4.38 23.40 -10.12
CA LEU A 71 -4.27 23.29 -11.57
C LEU A 71 -4.40 21.84 -12.01
N ALA A 72 -5.13 21.61 -13.10
CA ALA A 72 -5.13 20.31 -13.74
C ALA A 72 -3.79 20.10 -14.46
N VAL A 73 -3.27 18.89 -14.38
CA VAL A 73 -2.03 18.44 -15.04
C VAL A 73 -2.30 17.09 -15.68
N GLN A 74 -1.79 16.89 -16.89
CA GLN A 74 -1.80 15.57 -17.52
C GLN A 74 -0.51 14.83 -17.20
N ASP A 75 -0.58 13.61 -16.68
CA ASP A 75 0.59 12.78 -16.50
C ASP A 75 1.08 12.13 -17.82
N HIS A 76 2.17 11.38 -17.75
CA HIS A 76 2.75 10.70 -18.92
C HIS A 76 1.86 9.59 -19.49
N GLN A 77 0.89 9.09 -18.71
CA GLN A 77 -0.05 8.05 -19.11
C GLN A 77 -1.42 8.63 -19.53
N GLY A 78 -1.56 9.96 -19.57
CA GLY A 78 -2.78 10.66 -19.95
C GLY A 78 -3.79 10.89 -18.82
N ARG A 79 -3.50 10.52 -17.55
CA ARG A 79 -4.39 10.81 -16.42
C ARG A 79 -4.36 12.29 -16.11
N MET A 80 -5.55 12.87 -15.94
CA MET A 80 -5.70 14.24 -15.44
C MET A 80 -5.72 14.22 -13.92
N LYS A 81 -4.77 14.90 -13.29
CA LYS A 81 -4.62 14.98 -11.83
C LYS A 81 -4.34 16.42 -11.38
N PRO A 82 -4.64 16.80 -10.13
CA PRO A 82 -4.25 18.10 -9.63
C PRO A 82 -2.73 18.19 -9.47
N MET A 83 -2.20 19.39 -9.65
CA MET A 83 -0.79 19.70 -9.42
C MET A 83 -0.33 19.36 -7.99
N ASP A 84 -1.24 19.41 -7.02
CA ASP A 84 -0.99 18.94 -5.66
C ASP A 84 -0.56 17.46 -5.61
N THR A 85 -1.19 16.58 -6.38
CA THR A 85 -0.78 15.17 -6.48
C THR A 85 0.61 15.06 -7.09
N VAL A 86 0.88 15.80 -8.17
CA VAL A 86 2.23 15.85 -8.80
C VAL A 86 3.28 16.30 -7.78
N ALA A 87 2.99 17.33 -7.00
CA ALA A 87 3.89 17.84 -5.99
C ALA A 87 4.19 16.80 -4.90
N HIS A 88 3.17 16.11 -4.39
CA HIS A 88 3.37 15.02 -3.42
C HIS A 88 4.19 13.87 -4.01
N ASP A 89 3.88 13.43 -5.23
CA ASP A 89 4.59 12.34 -5.91
C ASP A 89 6.08 12.70 -6.10
N VAL A 90 6.38 13.92 -6.56
CA VAL A 90 7.74 14.41 -6.80
C VAL A 90 8.53 14.53 -5.49
N ILE A 91 7.97 15.20 -4.48
CA ILE A 91 8.66 15.42 -3.20
C ILE A 91 8.85 14.10 -2.47
N ALA A 92 7.85 13.21 -2.46
CA ALA A 92 7.99 11.87 -1.91
C ALA A 92 9.03 11.04 -2.63
N LYS A 93 9.10 11.09 -3.96
CA LYS A 93 10.11 10.36 -4.74
C LYS A 93 11.51 10.83 -4.37
N ILE A 94 11.76 12.14 -4.43
CA ILE A 94 13.09 12.75 -4.22
C ILE A 94 13.55 12.55 -2.77
N THR A 95 12.68 12.86 -1.80
CA THR A 95 13.06 12.95 -0.37
C THR A 95 12.79 11.67 0.42
N SER A 96 11.99 10.75 -0.13
CA SER A 96 11.39 9.60 0.58
C SER A 96 10.57 10.01 1.81
N ARG A 97 10.00 11.22 1.79
CA ARG A 97 9.12 11.79 2.82
C ARG A 97 7.95 12.53 2.20
N SER A 98 6.84 12.64 2.92
CA SER A 98 5.67 13.42 2.46
C SER A 98 5.93 14.92 2.41
N SER A 99 6.88 15.42 3.21
CA SER A 99 7.31 16.82 3.24
C SER A 99 8.75 16.92 3.78
N LEU A 100 9.37 18.06 3.57
CA LEU A 100 10.70 18.39 4.09
C LEU A 100 10.77 19.89 4.40
N TYR A 101 11.49 20.29 5.44
CA TYR A 101 11.68 21.69 5.86
C TYR A 101 10.38 22.39 6.31
N ASP A 102 9.38 21.62 6.76
CA ASP A 102 8.06 22.12 7.16
C ASP A 102 7.32 22.90 6.06
N LEU A 103 7.62 22.58 4.79
CA LEU A 103 6.97 23.17 3.63
C LEU A 103 5.94 22.22 3.03
N GLU A 104 4.84 22.77 2.53
CA GLU A 104 3.91 21.99 1.72
C GLU A 104 4.60 21.55 0.42
N PRO A 105 4.31 20.34 -0.09
CA PRO A 105 4.91 19.87 -1.34
C PRO A 105 4.71 20.82 -2.52
N THR A 106 3.57 21.52 -2.57
CA THR A 106 3.28 22.53 -3.60
C THR A 106 4.17 23.76 -3.50
N GLN A 107 4.57 24.18 -2.29
CA GLN A 107 5.56 25.25 -2.09
C GLN A 107 6.93 24.81 -2.60
N MET A 108 7.34 23.59 -2.24
CA MET A 108 8.61 23.04 -2.70
C MET A 108 8.67 22.89 -4.22
N LEU A 109 7.65 22.28 -4.84
CA LEU A 109 7.62 22.07 -6.29
C LEU A 109 7.62 23.41 -7.04
N LEU A 110 6.80 24.38 -6.61
CA LEU A 110 6.78 25.69 -7.25
C LEU A 110 8.13 26.40 -7.12
N GLY A 111 8.77 26.33 -5.95
CA GLY A 111 10.11 26.89 -5.76
C GLY A 111 11.18 26.21 -6.60
N MET A 112 11.15 24.88 -6.75
CA MET A 112 12.04 24.16 -7.66
C MET A 112 11.93 24.65 -9.10
N ILE A 113 10.72 25.00 -9.55
CA ILE A 113 10.48 25.49 -10.92
C ILE A 113 10.93 26.94 -11.09
N ILE A 114 10.64 27.82 -10.12
CA ILE A 114 10.88 29.26 -10.23
C ILE A 114 12.33 29.63 -9.90
N GLN A 115 12.96 28.93 -8.96
CA GLN A 115 14.34 29.17 -8.49
C GLN A 115 15.17 27.87 -8.50
N PRO A 116 15.36 27.23 -9.67
CA PRO A 116 16.07 25.95 -9.75
C PRO A 116 17.50 26.05 -9.19
N GLU A 117 18.22 27.15 -9.42
CA GLU A 117 19.59 27.34 -8.91
C GLU A 117 19.67 27.26 -7.38
N LEU A 118 18.69 27.80 -6.66
CA LEU A 118 18.61 27.71 -5.20
C LEU A 118 18.34 26.27 -4.79
N TYR A 119 17.28 25.66 -5.34
CA TYR A 119 16.83 24.33 -4.92
C TYR A 119 17.78 23.20 -5.34
N GLN A 120 18.58 23.38 -6.39
CA GLN A 120 19.62 22.42 -6.76
C GLN A 120 20.72 22.29 -5.69
N ASN A 121 20.87 23.32 -4.85
CA ASN A 121 21.84 23.37 -3.77
C ASN A 121 21.25 23.06 -2.39
N VAL A 122 19.95 22.71 -2.33
CA VAL A 122 19.28 22.26 -1.11
C VAL A 122 19.43 20.74 -0.97
N PRO A 123 19.89 20.20 0.18
CA PRO A 123 20.01 18.77 0.38
C PRO A 123 18.62 18.12 0.46
N MET A 124 18.20 17.45 -0.61
CA MET A 124 16.85 16.89 -0.73
C MET A 124 16.84 15.45 -1.23
N ILE A 125 17.85 15.05 -2.00
CA ILE A 125 17.87 13.73 -2.64
C ILE A 125 18.30 12.70 -1.61
N LYS A 126 17.41 11.77 -1.29
CA LYS A 126 17.68 10.72 -0.30
C LYS A 126 18.84 9.81 -0.77
N ILE A 127 19.84 9.63 0.10
CA ILE A 127 20.90 8.63 -0.09
C ILE A 127 20.60 7.40 0.76
N GLY A 128 20.45 6.25 0.09
CA GLY A 128 20.10 4.97 0.70
C GLY A 128 21.30 4.04 0.97
N HIS A 129 22.50 4.41 0.52
CA HIS A 129 23.68 3.55 0.59
C HIS A 129 24.96 4.36 0.78
N LYS A 130 25.73 4.00 1.82
CA LYS A 130 26.96 4.67 2.24
C LYS A 130 28.01 4.80 1.13
N LYS A 131 28.27 3.71 0.40
CA LYS A 131 29.19 3.72 -0.74
C LYS A 131 28.81 4.75 -1.81
N ILE A 132 27.53 4.97 -2.06
CA ILE A 132 27.09 5.92 -3.08
C ILE A 132 27.44 7.35 -2.65
N ALA A 133 27.32 7.67 -1.35
CA ALA A 133 27.76 8.96 -0.82
C ALA A 133 29.26 9.19 -1.10
N LEU A 134 30.10 8.17 -0.84
CA LEU A 134 31.53 8.24 -1.13
C LEU A 134 31.81 8.37 -2.63
N ASP A 135 31.09 7.63 -3.49
CA ASP A 135 31.26 7.67 -4.94
C ASP A 135 30.97 9.06 -5.53
N ILE A 136 30.09 9.86 -4.89
CA ILE A 136 29.81 11.25 -5.31
C ILE A 136 30.65 12.31 -4.57
N GLY A 137 31.53 11.88 -3.65
CA GLY A 137 32.45 12.75 -2.91
C GLY A 137 31.90 13.34 -1.61
N LEU A 138 30.89 12.69 -1.01
CA LEU A 138 30.27 13.12 0.26
C LEU A 138 30.67 12.20 1.43
N PRO A 139 30.55 12.67 2.68
CA PRO A 139 30.76 11.83 3.87
C PRO A 139 29.93 10.56 3.85
N GLU A 140 30.50 9.46 4.36
CA GLU A 140 29.90 8.11 4.32
C GLU A 140 28.50 8.05 4.96
N ASP A 141 28.23 8.88 5.97
CA ASP A 141 26.98 8.95 6.74
C ASP A 141 25.94 9.91 6.16
N THR A 142 26.21 10.51 5.00
CA THR A 142 25.32 11.46 4.34
C THR A 142 23.96 10.82 4.03
N LYS A 143 22.89 11.39 4.57
CA LYS A 143 21.51 10.92 4.37
C LYS A 143 20.78 11.59 3.22
N TYR A 144 21.17 12.81 2.87
CA TYR A 144 20.56 13.67 1.85
C TYR A 144 21.66 14.42 1.12
N ALA A 145 21.66 14.32 -0.22
CA ALA A 145 22.56 15.05 -1.10
C ALA A 145 21.82 16.19 -1.81
N LYS A 146 22.58 17.18 -2.26
CA LYS A 146 22.11 18.23 -3.16
C LYS A 146 22.03 17.66 -4.58
N PHE A 147 21.24 18.28 -5.45
CA PHE A 147 21.24 17.91 -6.86
C PHE A 147 22.62 18.18 -7.49
N SER A 148 23.24 19.31 -7.15
CA SER A 148 24.57 19.69 -7.65
C SER A 148 25.68 18.70 -7.24
N ASP A 149 25.52 17.95 -6.15
CA ASP A 149 26.52 16.97 -5.72
C ASP A 149 26.69 15.82 -6.71
N PHE A 150 25.70 15.55 -7.58
CA PHE A 150 25.74 14.47 -8.57
C PHE A 150 26.48 14.81 -9.86
N PHE A 151 26.81 16.09 -10.07
CA PHE A 151 27.44 16.57 -11.29
C PHE A 151 28.85 17.09 -10.98
N SER A 152 29.78 16.83 -11.89
CA SER A 152 31.15 17.33 -11.80
C SER A 152 31.18 18.84 -12.00
N SER A 153 31.88 19.55 -11.11
CA SER A 153 32.07 21.00 -11.21
C SER A 153 32.97 21.43 -12.37
N LYS A 154 33.72 20.50 -12.98
CA LYS A 154 34.65 20.79 -14.08
C LYS A 154 33.99 20.79 -15.45
N ASP A 155 33.16 19.78 -15.71
CA ASP A 155 32.61 19.46 -17.04
C ASP A 155 31.10 19.15 -17.03
N GLY A 156 30.45 19.21 -15.86
CA GLY A 156 29.03 18.88 -15.71
C GLY A 156 28.70 17.40 -15.87
N ALA A 157 29.70 16.52 -15.94
CA ALA A 157 29.49 15.10 -16.11
C ALA A 157 28.72 14.50 -14.93
N TYR A 158 27.76 13.62 -15.21
CA TYR A 158 26.97 12.92 -14.20
C TYR A 158 27.82 11.81 -13.54
N LYS A 159 28.21 12.03 -12.29
CA LYS A 159 29.24 11.25 -11.58
C LYS A 159 28.95 9.75 -11.49
N ILE A 160 27.68 9.35 -11.47
CA ILE A 160 27.26 7.96 -11.31
C ILE A 160 26.75 7.30 -12.58
N PHE A 161 26.85 7.95 -13.75
CA PHE A 161 26.31 7.44 -15.02
C PHE A 161 26.76 6.02 -15.37
N ASP A 162 28.08 5.75 -15.33
CA ASP A 162 28.64 4.44 -15.66
C ASP A 162 28.21 3.36 -14.66
N ALA A 163 28.19 3.71 -13.37
CA ALA A 163 27.79 2.81 -12.30
C ALA A 163 26.29 2.45 -12.42
N VAL A 164 25.43 3.42 -12.73
CA VAL A 164 24.00 3.22 -12.99
C VAL A 164 23.83 2.33 -14.22
N THR A 165 24.50 2.64 -15.33
CA THR A 165 24.39 1.86 -16.57
C THR A 165 24.80 0.41 -16.38
N LYS A 166 25.90 0.16 -15.65
CA LYS A 166 26.33 -1.20 -15.30
C LYS A 166 25.31 -1.90 -14.38
N SER A 167 24.76 -1.19 -13.40
CA SER A 167 23.77 -1.71 -12.44
C SER A 167 22.45 -2.08 -13.11
N SER A 168 21.96 -1.23 -14.03
CA SER A 168 20.69 -1.43 -14.74
C SER A 168 20.73 -2.60 -15.72
N ARG A 169 21.92 -2.96 -16.24
CA ARG A 169 22.12 -4.11 -17.14
C ARG A 169 22.18 -5.46 -16.43
N LYS A 170 22.39 -5.49 -15.11
CA LYS A 170 22.43 -6.73 -14.34
C LYS A 170 21.06 -7.40 -14.32
N LYS A 171 21.03 -8.73 -14.31
CA LYS A 171 19.77 -9.43 -14.10
C LYS A 171 19.24 -9.09 -12.70
N PRO A 172 17.91 -9.04 -12.48
CA PRO A 172 17.38 -8.59 -11.20
C PRO A 172 17.85 -9.38 -9.96
N LEU A 173 18.15 -10.68 -10.12
CA LEU A 173 18.73 -11.54 -9.09
C LEU A 173 20.22 -11.26 -8.80
N GLU A 174 20.93 -10.65 -9.75
CA GLU A 174 22.35 -10.28 -9.65
C GLU A 174 22.53 -8.85 -9.09
N LYS A 175 21.46 -8.04 -9.06
CA LYS A 175 21.49 -6.68 -8.52
C LYS A 175 21.67 -6.70 -7.00
N THR A 176 22.83 -6.23 -6.55
CA THR A 176 23.15 -6.02 -5.13
C THR A 176 22.31 -4.88 -4.53
N LYS A 177 22.35 -4.72 -3.20
CA LYS A 177 21.71 -3.58 -2.53
C LYS A 177 22.25 -2.23 -3.05
N TYR A 178 23.55 -2.18 -3.35
CA TYR A 178 24.17 -1.01 -3.97
C TYR A 178 23.54 -0.71 -5.34
N ASP A 179 23.46 -1.72 -6.22
CA ASP A 179 22.90 -1.56 -7.57
C ASP A 179 21.46 -1.04 -7.52
N LYS A 180 20.63 -1.58 -6.63
CA LYS A 180 19.22 -1.18 -6.48
C LYS A 180 19.08 0.24 -5.94
N GLU A 181 19.87 0.62 -4.95
CA GLU A 181 19.83 2.00 -4.43
C GLU A 181 20.42 3.01 -5.42
N LEU A 182 21.39 2.60 -6.24
CA LEU A 182 21.96 3.46 -7.28
C LEU A 182 20.93 3.79 -8.36
N ILE A 183 20.18 2.80 -8.84
CA ILE A 183 19.07 3.00 -9.79
C ILE A 183 17.99 3.91 -9.19
N LYS A 184 17.61 3.71 -7.92
CA LYS A 184 16.64 4.60 -7.26
C LYS A 184 17.14 6.03 -7.14
N ILE A 185 18.42 6.24 -6.85
CA ILE A 185 19.02 7.57 -6.78
C ILE A 185 19.01 8.22 -8.17
N ASP A 186 19.31 7.47 -9.22
CA ASP A 186 19.20 7.95 -10.59
C ASP A 186 17.78 8.42 -10.93
N GLU A 187 16.77 7.63 -10.58
CA GLU A 187 15.36 8.04 -10.74
C GLU A 187 15.05 9.32 -9.96
N ARG A 188 15.57 9.47 -8.73
CA ARG A 188 15.38 10.70 -7.91
C ARG A 188 16.02 11.92 -8.55
N VAL A 189 17.25 11.79 -9.06
CA VAL A 189 17.97 12.86 -9.76
C VAL A 189 17.21 13.27 -11.02
N ASN A 190 16.77 12.30 -11.83
CA ASN A 190 15.98 12.56 -13.04
C ASN A 190 14.64 13.24 -12.74
N VAL A 191 13.93 12.82 -11.68
CA VAL A 191 12.68 13.48 -11.26
C VAL A 191 12.91 14.90 -10.78
N ALA A 192 13.98 15.16 -10.02
CA ALA A 192 14.37 16.51 -9.63
C ALA A 192 14.70 17.37 -10.85
N PHE A 193 15.45 16.82 -11.82
CA PHE A 193 15.78 17.50 -13.07
C PHE A 193 14.53 17.88 -13.88
N MET A 194 13.57 16.96 -14.02
CA MET A 194 12.29 17.25 -14.68
C MET A 194 11.51 18.37 -13.99
N ALA A 195 11.54 18.42 -12.64
CA ALA A 195 10.94 19.51 -11.88
C ALA A 195 11.64 20.85 -12.14
N TYR A 196 12.98 20.90 -12.12
CA TYR A 196 13.75 22.11 -12.39
C TYR A 196 13.55 22.65 -13.81
N GLN A 197 13.36 21.76 -14.80
CA GLN A 197 13.06 22.16 -16.18
C GLN A 197 11.60 22.56 -16.40
N GLY A 198 10.71 22.30 -15.44
CA GLY A 198 9.28 22.50 -15.60
C GLY A 198 8.63 21.51 -16.59
N SER A 199 9.29 20.41 -16.95
CA SER A 199 8.71 19.40 -17.87
C SER A 199 7.53 18.64 -17.24
N LEU A 200 7.45 18.63 -15.91
CA LEU A 200 6.31 18.10 -15.16
C LEU A 200 5.05 19.00 -15.26
N LEU A 201 5.18 20.24 -15.74
CA LEU A 201 4.08 21.20 -15.89
C LEU A 201 3.27 20.98 -17.16
N ARG A 202 2.79 19.76 -17.42
CA ARG A 202 1.91 19.47 -18.57
C ARG A 202 0.50 20.04 -18.32
N ILE A 203 0.40 21.37 -18.37
CA ILE A 203 -0.74 22.19 -17.96
C ILE A 203 -1.42 22.90 -19.13
N TYR A 204 -0.86 22.83 -20.33
CA TYR A 204 -1.40 23.48 -21.53
C TYR A 204 -2.00 22.43 -22.48
N PRO A 205 -3.33 22.35 -22.60
CA PRO A 205 -3.99 21.51 -23.60
C PRO A 205 -3.61 21.93 -25.02
N LYS A 206 -3.27 20.96 -25.86
CA LYS A 206 -3.04 21.16 -27.28
C LYS A 206 -4.39 21.41 -27.99
N PRO A 207 -4.56 22.54 -28.70
CA PRO A 207 -5.83 22.86 -29.36
C PRO A 207 -6.23 21.78 -30.39
N ASN A 208 -7.48 21.33 -30.34
CA ASN A 208 -8.08 20.36 -31.28
C ASN A 208 -7.32 19.03 -31.43
N ASP A 209 -6.54 18.63 -30.41
CA ASP A 209 -5.84 17.35 -30.42
C ASP A 209 -6.82 16.19 -30.18
N ALA A 210 -6.84 15.21 -31.08
CA ALA A 210 -7.76 14.07 -31.01
C ALA A 210 -7.63 13.25 -29.72
N ASN A 211 -6.43 13.24 -29.11
CA ASN A 211 -6.14 12.49 -27.89
C ASN A 211 -6.18 13.36 -26.64
N ASN A 212 -6.59 14.62 -26.74
CA ASN A 212 -6.57 15.59 -25.65
C ASN A 212 -5.19 15.69 -24.98
N LYS A 213 -4.11 15.72 -25.77
CA LYS A 213 -2.74 15.84 -25.24
C LYS A 213 -2.49 17.21 -24.62
N TRP A 214 -1.82 17.24 -23.47
CA TRP A 214 -1.34 18.45 -22.81
C TRP A 214 0.19 18.45 -22.80
N ASP A 215 0.76 19.61 -23.10
CA ASP A 215 2.19 19.83 -23.22
C ASP A 215 2.69 20.72 -22.07
N ALA A 216 3.97 20.59 -21.73
CA ALA A 216 4.67 21.50 -20.82
C ALA A 216 4.86 22.88 -21.49
N PRO A 217 5.14 23.97 -20.75
CA PRO A 217 5.15 25.31 -21.33
C PRO A 217 6.12 25.46 -22.52
N LEU A 218 7.34 24.92 -22.40
CA LEU A 218 8.34 24.99 -23.49
C LEU A 218 7.92 24.17 -24.71
N ASP A 219 7.34 23.00 -24.51
CA ASP A 219 6.87 22.15 -25.59
C ASP A 219 5.68 22.79 -26.30
N ALA A 220 4.72 23.33 -25.55
CA ALA A 220 3.56 24.04 -26.07
C ALA A 220 3.95 25.28 -26.89
N ILE A 221 4.94 26.06 -26.44
CA ILE A 221 5.45 27.22 -27.21
C ILE A 221 6.06 26.78 -28.56
N LYS A 222 6.68 25.61 -28.61
CA LYS A 222 7.30 25.07 -29.84
C LYS A 222 6.31 24.37 -30.75
N SER A 223 5.32 23.68 -30.18
CA SER A 223 4.47 22.72 -30.90
C SER A 223 3.09 23.27 -31.27
N PHE A 224 2.60 24.31 -30.59
CA PHE A 224 1.26 24.85 -30.83
C PHE A 224 1.26 25.81 -32.02
N PRO A 225 0.08 26.05 -32.64
CA PRO A 225 -0.05 27.13 -33.60
C PRO A 225 0.31 28.48 -32.98
N LYS A 226 0.86 29.39 -33.79
CA LYS A 226 1.50 30.64 -33.33
C LYS A 226 0.68 31.43 -32.33
N GLU A 227 -0.60 31.65 -32.61
CA GLU A 227 -1.50 32.41 -31.71
C GLU A 227 -1.56 31.78 -30.31
N GLN A 228 -1.76 30.46 -30.22
CA GLN A 228 -1.86 29.78 -28.94
C GLN A 228 -0.48 29.66 -28.27
N ALA A 229 0.59 29.47 -29.04
CA ALA A 229 1.96 29.50 -28.52
C ALA A 229 2.29 30.86 -27.88
N ASP A 230 1.88 31.97 -28.50
CA ASP A 230 2.05 33.33 -27.96
C ASP A 230 1.22 33.51 -26.67
N MET A 231 -0.02 33.02 -26.63
CA MET A 231 -0.84 33.01 -25.40
C MET A 231 -0.20 32.20 -24.27
N VAL A 232 0.36 31.02 -24.58
CA VAL A 232 1.10 30.19 -23.61
C VAL A 232 2.30 30.98 -23.09
N LYS A 233 3.14 31.50 -23.98
CA LYS A 233 4.33 32.28 -23.64
C LYS A 233 3.99 33.47 -22.74
N MET A 234 2.98 34.25 -23.10
CA MET A 234 2.53 35.40 -22.29
C MET A 234 2.02 34.97 -20.91
N SER A 235 1.14 33.96 -20.86
CA SER A 235 0.53 33.53 -19.61
C SER A 235 1.54 32.92 -18.63
N ILE A 236 2.45 32.05 -19.09
CA ILE A 236 3.44 31.42 -18.21
C ILE A 236 4.51 32.43 -17.77
N SER A 237 4.96 33.31 -18.67
CA SER A 237 5.96 34.34 -18.34
C SER A 237 5.40 35.33 -17.32
N ALA A 238 4.16 35.79 -17.51
CA ALA A 238 3.49 36.65 -16.53
C ALA A 238 3.34 35.92 -15.19
N TYR A 239 2.94 34.64 -15.19
CA TYR A 239 2.83 33.89 -13.94
C TYR A 239 4.16 33.78 -13.21
N PHE A 240 5.24 33.37 -13.89
CA PHE A 240 6.56 33.23 -13.27
C PHE A 240 7.12 34.55 -12.77
N GLN A 241 6.96 35.64 -13.53
CA GLN A 241 7.36 36.98 -13.10
C GLN A 241 6.59 37.42 -11.84
N MET A 242 5.27 37.21 -11.81
CA MET A 242 4.45 37.62 -10.67
C MET A 242 4.71 36.75 -9.43
N VAL A 243 5.02 35.46 -9.58
CA VAL A 243 5.47 34.61 -8.46
C VAL A 243 6.81 35.10 -7.93
N ALA A 244 7.78 35.37 -8.82
CA ALA A 244 9.09 35.90 -8.41
C ALA A 244 8.98 37.27 -7.71
N GLN A 245 8.03 38.12 -8.15
CA GLN A 245 7.71 39.37 -7.45
C GLN A 245 7.09 39.11 -6.08
N GLY A 246 6.10 38.21 -5.99
CA GLY A 246 5.44 37.86 -4.72
C GLY A 246 6.40 37.29 -3.69
N VAL A 247 7.40 36.50 -4.11
CA VAL A 247 8.50 36.02 -3.26
C VAL A 247 9.33 37.19 -2.70
N LYS A 248 9.59 38.22 -3.49
CA LYS A 248 10.41 39.39 -3.08
C LYS A 248 9.64 40.41 -2.23
N THR A 249 8.38 40.68 -2.57
CA THR A 249 7.60 41.78 -1.99
C THR A 249 6.55 41.32 -0.97
N GLY A 250 6.21 40.02 -0.97
CA GLY A 250 5.08 39.50 -0.21
C GLY A 250 3.71 39.76 -0.84
N GLU A 251 3.63 40.37 -2.04
CA GLU A 251 2.37 40.67 -2.72
C GLU A 251 1.98 39.60 -3.75
N TRP A 252 0.98 38.78 -3.44
CA TRP A 252 0.62 37.60 -4.24
C TRP A 252 -0.60 37.79 -5.15
N LYS A 253 -1.29 38.95 -5.06
CA LYS A 253 -2.54 39.22 -5.80
C LYS A 253 -2.36 39.09 -7.32
N ASN A 254 -1.24 39.57 -7.86
CA ASN A 254 -0.97 39.51 -9.29
C ASN A 254 -0.58 38.09 -9.72
N ALA A 255 0.11 37.33 -8.87
CA ALA A 255 0.40 35.92 -9.13
C ALA A 255 -0.89 35.10 -9.18
N ASP A 256 -1.83 35.34 -8.26
CA ASP A 256 -3.16 34.73 -8.29
C ASP A 256 -3.96 35.10 -9.54
N LEU A 257 -3.86 36.35 -10.02
CA LEU A 257 -4.49 36.79 -11.25
C LEU A 257 -3.88 36.10 -12.48
N ALA A 258 -2.55 36.03 -12.58
CA ALA A 258 -1.86 35.34 -13.66
C ALA A 258 -2.20 33.83 -13.70
N LEU A 259 -2.31 33.20 -12.52
CA LEU A 259 -2.74 31.80 -12.41
C LEU A 259 -4.17 31.57 -12.94
N LYS A 260 -5.07 32.54 -12.79
CA LYS A 260 -6.41 32.47 -13.42
C LYS A 260 -6.32 32.48 -14.95
N GLY A 261 -5.34 33.17 -15.54
CA GLY A 261 -5.08 33.15 -16.98
C GLY A 261 -4.75 31.75 -17.50
N ILE A 262 -3.88 31.02 -16.79
CA ILE A 262 -3.56 29.61 -17.11
C ILE A 262 -4.83 28.75 -17.05
N ARG A 263 -5.64 28.90 -15.98
CA ARG A 263 -6.91 28.17 -15.86
C ARG A 263 -7.92 28.52 -16.95
N ALA A 264 -7.93 29.77 -17.43
CA ALA A 264 -8.80 30.18 -18.52
C ALA A 264 -8.39 29.49 -19.83
N PHE A 265 -7.09 29.39 -20.09
CA PHE A 265 -6.57 28.62 -21.23
C PHE A 265 -6.96 27.14 -21.13
N GLN A 266 -6.75 26.52 -19.96
CA GLN A 266 -7.16 25.14 -19.69
C GLN A 266 -8.64 24.93 -20.00
N LYS A 267 -9.53 25.79 -19.48
CA LYS A 267 -10.97 25.69 -19.73
C LYS A 267 -11.33 25.87 -21.20
N LYS A 268 -10.64 26.75 -21.92
CA LYS A 268 -10.95 27.02 -23.33
C LYS A 268 -10.61 25.83 -24.23
N TYR A 269 -9.44 25.23 -24.05
CA TYR A 269 -8.91 24.22 -24.98
C TYR A 269 -8.91 22.79 -24.42
N GLY A 270 -9.17 22.60 -23.13
CA GLY A 270 -9.13 21.30 -22.44
C GLY A 270 -10.42 20.91 -21.72
N ALA A 271 -11.54 21.60 -21.97
CA ALA A 271 -12.81 21.39 -21.26
C ALA A 271 -13.28 19.92 -21.24
N ALA A 272 -12.98 19.15 -22.29
CA ALA A 272 -13.42 17.77 -22.44
C ALA A 272 -12.84 16.81 -21.39
N VAL A 273 -11.64 17.10 -20.86
CA VAL A 273 -10.90 16.18 -19.98
C VAL A 273 -10.57 16.76 -18.60
N ILE A 274 -10.85 18.04 -18.36
CA ILE A 274 -10.58 18.67 -17.06
C ILE A 274 -11.46 18.02 -15.98
N PRO A 275 -10.87 17.50 -14.88
CA PRO A 275 -11.66 16.99 -13.78
C PRO A 275 -12.52 18.07 -13.14
N SER A 276 -13.71 17.69 -12.67
CA SER A 276 -14.58 18.63 -11.96
C SER A 276 -13.89 19.21 -10.72
N LYS A 277 -14.32 20.41 -10.28
CA LYS A 277 -13.80 21.03 -9.05
C LYS A 277 -13.87 20.08 -7.84
N ARG A 278 -14.99 19.36 -7.72
CA ARG A 278 -15.19 18.36 -6.66
C ARG A 278 -14.18 17.23 -6.75
N HIS A 279 -13.86 16.75 -7.95
CA HIS A 279 -12.86 15.71 -8.16
C HIS A 279 -11.47 16.16 -7.70
N ILE A 280 -11.04 17.35 -8.13
CA ILE A 280 -9.76 17.96 -7.71
C ILE A 280 -9.69 18.10 -6.19
N GLU A 281 -10.72 18.65 -5.56
CA GLU A 281 -10.75 18.84 -4.10
C GLU A 281 -10.75 17.51 -3.34
N MET A 282 -11.45 16.49 -3.86
CA MET A 282 -11.48 15.16 -3.26
C MET A 282 -10.12 14.47 -3.34
N GLU A 283 -9.41 14.56 -4.47
CA GLU A 283 -8.06 13.99 -4.61
C GLU A 283 -7.06 14.66 -3.66
N ILE A 284 -7.08 16.01 -3.58
CA ILE A 284 -6.23 16.75 -2.63
C ILE A 284 -6.52 16.33 -1.18
N LYS A 285 -7.80 16.26 -0.79
CA LYS A 285 -8.18 15.81 0.56
C LYS A 285 -7.75 14.38 0.83
N TYR A 286 -7.92 13.48 -0.13
CA TYR A 286 -7.53 12.09 -0.03
C TYR A 286 -6.03 11.93 0.23
N ASN A 287 -5.18 12.66 -0.54
CA ASN A 287 -3.73 12.65 -0.36
C ASN A 287 -3.33 13.14 1.04
N LYS A 288 -3.89 14.26 1.49
CA LYS A 288 -3.59 14.84 2.82
C LYS A 288 -4.06 13.98 3.99
N LEU A 289 -5.18 13.27 3.84
CA LEU A 289 -5.72 12.47 4.93
C LEU A 289 -4.86 11.24 5.25
N GLY A 290 -4.19 10.64 4.24
CA GLY A 290 -3.33 9.47 4.45
C GLY A 290 -4.04 8.34 5.18
N LEU A 291 -5.30 8.05 4.81
CA LEU A 291 -6.20 7.19 5.61
C LEU A 291 -5.60 5.80 5.85
N PHE A 292 -5.03 5.17 4.82
CA PHE A 292 -4.52 3.81 4.93
C PHE A 292 -3.28 3.72 5.81
N SER A 293 -2.34 4.66 5.73
CA SER A 293 -1.15 4.65 6.60
C SER A 293 -1.52 4.81 8.08
N LYS A 294 -2.57 5.59 8.39
CA LYS A 294 -3.12 5.76 9.75
C LYS A 294 -3.89 4.55 10.26
N LEU A 295 -4.47 3.74 9.38
CA LEU A 295 -5.18 2.50 9.76
C LEU A 295 -4.23 1.37 10.15
N VAL A 296 -3.00 1.34 9.61
CA VAL A 296 -1.98 0.33 9.96
C VAL A 296 -1.74 0.24 11.48
N PRO A 297 -1.30 1.31 12.18
CA PRO A 297 -1.06 1.24 13.62
C PRO A 297 -2.35 0.97 14.40
N LEU A 298 -3.49 1.51 13.97
CA LEU A 298 -4.79 1.22 14.61
C LEU A 298 -5.08 -0.28 14.63
N TYR A 299 -4.97 -0.95 13.48
CA TYR A 299 -5.25 -2.38 13.37
C TYR A 299 -4.23 -3.24 14.10
N LEU A 300 -2.94 -2.90 14.00
CA LEU A 300 -1.89 -3.64 14.70
C LEU A 300 -2.01 -3.52 16.22
N VAL A 301 -2.18 -2.32 16.75
CA VAL A 301 -2.34 -2.10 18.20
C VAL A 301 -3.62 -2.75 18.71
N LEU A 302 -4.76 -2.52 18.03
CA LEU A 302 -6.03 -3.14 18.38
C LEU A 302 -5.89 -4.67 18.41
N GLY A 303 -5.29 -5.24 17.38
CA GLY A 303 -5.10 -6.67 17.24
C GLY A 303 -4.17 -7.26 18.31
N LEU A 304 -3.01 -6.66 18.55
CA LEU A 304 -2.05 -7.11 19.56
C LEU A 304 -2.60 -7.01 20.98
N VAL A 305 -3.23 -5.88 21.32
CA VAL A 305 -3.83 -5.69 22.65
C VAL A 305 -4.96 -6.68 22.87
N LEU A 306 -5.83 -6.87 21.87
CA LEU A 306 -6.90 -7.85 21.97
C LEU A 306 -6.37 -9.28 22.05
N LEU A 307 -5.25 -9.58 21.38
CA LEU A 307 -4.59 -10.88 21.46
C LEU A 307 -4.06 -11.16 22.87
N ILE A 308 -3.43 -10.18 23.52
CA ILE A 308 -2.97 -10.30 24.92
C ILE A 308 -4.16 -10.61 25.82
N PHE A 309 -5.25 -9.84 25.72
CA PHE A 309 -6.46 -10.09 26.51
C PHE A 309 -7.12 -11.44 26.19
N ALA A 310 -7.05 -11.89 24.93
CA ALA A 310 -7.53 -13.21 24.54
C ALA A 310 -6.77 -14.33 25.27
N PHE A 311 -5.44 -14.25 25.33
CA PHE A 311 -4.63 -15.21 26.08
C PHE A 311 -4.89 -15.15 27.59
N ILE A 312 -5.02 -13.94 28.16
CA ILE A 312 -5.40 -13.76 29.58
C ILE A 312 -6.74 -14.44 29.86
N ASN A 313 -7.76 -14.23 29.01
CA ASN A 313 -9.07 -14.84 29.18
C ASN A 313 -9.04 -16.38 29.08
N VAL A 314 -8.15 -16.95 28.27
CA VAL A 314 -7.98 -18.42 28.20
C VAL A 314 -7.35 -18.97 29.47
N LEU A 315 -6.33 -18.30 30.00
CA LEU A 315 -5.62 -18.74 31.21
C LEU A 315 -6.41 -18.45 32.50
N LYS A 316 -7.15 -17.34 32.53
CA LYS A 316 -7.97 -16.89 33.66
C LYS A 316 -9.40 -16.57 33.18
N PRO A 317 -10.28 -17.59 33.10
CA PRO A 317 -11.65 -17.41 32.58
C PRO A 317 -12.54 -16.45 33.37
N SER A 318 -12.20 -16.16 34.63
CA SER A 318 -12.88 -15.16 35.46
C SER A 318 -12.67 -13.72 34.96
N PHE A 319 -11.66 -13.49 34.12
CA PHE A 319 -11.41 -12.19 33.49
C PHE A 319 -12.45 -11.88 32.43
N SER A 320 -13.26 -10.84 32.66
CA SER A 320 -14.36 -10.47 31.77
C SER A 320 -13.90 -9.70 30.55
N MET A 321 -14.28 -10.22 29.39
CA MET A 321 -14.00 -9.62 28.09
C MET A 321 -15.14 -8.73 27.57
N LYS A 322 -16.23 -8.53 28.33
CA LYS A 322 -17.45 -7.89 27.81
C LYS A 322 -17.21 -6.47 27.29
N TRP A 323 -16.63 -5.59 28.12
CA TRP A 323 -16.36 -4.19 27.72
C TRP A 323 -15.19 -4.09 26.73
N ILE A 324 -14.14 -4.88 26.94
CA ILE A 324 -12.99 -4.96 26.02
C ILE A 324 -13.46 -5.33 24.61
N MET A 325 -14.30 -6.37 24.49
CA MET A 325 -14.85 -6.79 23.19
C MET A 325 -15.79 -5.76 22.59
N ARG A 326 -16.60 -5.04 23.39
CA ARG A 326 -17.46 -3.96 22.87
C ARG A 326 -16.61 -2.85 22.26
N ILE A 327 -15.63 -2.34 23.00
CA ILE A 327 -14.73 -1.29 22.50
C ILE A 327 -13.94 -1.79 21.29
N ALA A 328 -13.41 -3.02 21.35
CA ALA A 328 -12.66 -3.60 20.25
C ALA A 328 -13.50 -3.73 18.98
N TRP A 329 -14.76 -4.19 19.09
CA TRP A 329 -15.69 -4.23 17.95
C TRP A 329 -16.02 -2.84 17.42
N SER A 330 -16.24 -1.85 18.29
CA SER A 330 -16.49 -0.47 17.87
C SER A 330 -15.31 0.09 17.09
N LEU A 331 -14.09 -0.05 17.59
CA LEU A 331 -12.88 0.41 16.91
C LEU A 331 -12.61 -0.35 15.61
N PHE A 332 -12.81 -1.67 15.63
CA PHE A 332 -12.67 -2.52 14.45
C PHE A 332 -13.65 -2.09 13.35
N PHE A 333 -14.91 -1.83 13.71
CA PHE A 333 -15.95 -1.42 12.77
C PHE A 333 -15.74 0.02 12.26
N ILE A 334 -15.41 0.97 13.14
CA ILE A 334 -15.07 2.35 12.73
C ILE A 334 -13.86 2.33 11.78
N GLY A 335 -12.80 1.62 12.15
CA GLY A 335 -11.63 1.44 11.29
C GLY A 335 -11.97 0.79 9.96
N PHE A 336 -12.89 -0.19 9.95
CA PHE A 336 -13.38 -0.81 8.70
C PHE A 336 -14.17 0.17 7.84
N ILE A 337 -15.05 1.00 8.41
CA ILE A 337 -15.79 2.02 7.67
C ILE A 337 -14.82 3.04 7.04
N ILE A 338 -13.85 3.54 7.82
CA ILE A 338 -12.81 4.45 7.29
C ILE A 338 -12.04 3.80 6.14
N HIS A 339 -11.72 2.51 6.25
CA HIS A 339 -11.03 1.75 5.22
C HIS A 339 -11.85 1.66 3.92
N ILE A 340 -13.11 1.24 4.01
CA ILE A 340 -14.01 1.15 2.85
C ILE A 340 -14.28 2.53 2.24
N THR A 341 -14.45 3.57 3.06
CA THR A 341 -14.56 4.95 2.57
C THR A 341 -13.30 5.38 1.84
N GLY A 342 -12.11 5.07 2.35
CA GLY A 342 -10.84 5.34 1.67
C GLY A 342 -10.75 4.65 0.31
N LEU A 343 -11.14 3.37 0.23
CA LEU A 343 -11.20 2.62 -1.03
C LEU A 343 -12.23 3.21 -2.00
N GLY A 344 -13.40 3.63 -1.52
CA GLY A 344 -14.43 4.28 -2.33
C GLY A 344 -13.99 5.64 -2.88
N ILE A 345 -13.30 6.45 -2.08
CA ILE A 345 -12.73 7.72 -2.55
C ILE A 345 -11.65 7.44 -3.60
N ARG A 346 -10.77 6.45 -3.36
CA ARG A 346 -9.74 6.06 -4.33
C ARG A 346 -10.35 5.57 -5.65
N TRP A 347 -11.40 4.76 -5.59
CA TRP A 347 -12.16 4.33 -6.78
C TRP A 347 -12.68 5.56 -7.55
N TYR A 348 -13.33 6.50 -6.87
CA TYR A 348 -13.84 7.71 -7.50
C TYR A 348 -12.75 8.54 -8.18
N ILE A 349 -11.56 8.66 -7.58
CA ILE A 349 -10.41 9.39 -8.13
C ILE A 349 -9.82 8.64 -9.33
N ALA A 350 -9.61 7.33 -9.20
CA ALA A 350 -8.99 6.51 -10.24
C ALA A 350 -9.89 6.30 -11.47
N GLY A 351 -11.22 6.42 -11.31
CA GLY A 351 -12.19 6.12 -12.36
C GLY A 351 -12.38 4.61 -12.61
N HIS A 352 -11.74 3.77 -11.80
CA HIS A 352 -11.88 2.32 -11.82
C HIS A 352 -11.73 1.75 -10.41
N ALA A 353 -12.13 0.50 -10.22
CA ALA A 353 -12.04 -0.14 -8.91
C ALA A 353 -10.57 -0.36 -8.48
N PRO A 354 -10.24 -0.19 -7.19
CA PRO A 354 -8.87 -0.07 -6.70
C PRO A 354 -8.25 -1.45 -6.46
N TRP A 355 -7.93 -2.15 -7.54
CA TRP A 355 -7.18 -3.42 -7.53
C TRP A 355 -6.25 -3.55 -8.75
N SER A 356 -5.82 -2.42 -9.31
CA SER A 356 -5.02 -2.36 -10.54
C SER A 356 -3.54 -2.66 -10.32
N ASN A 357 -3.03 -2.37 -9.13
CA ASN A 357 -1.61 -2.50 -8.77
C ASN A 357 -1.43 -3.14 -7.38
N ALA A 358 -0.18 -3.48 -7.03
CA ALA A 358 0.13 -4.19 -5.79
C ALA A 358 -0.32 -3.42 -4.52
N TYR A 359 -0.20 -2.09 -4.52
CA TYR A 359 -0.67 -1.26 -3.40
C TYR A 359 -2.17 -1.44 -3.18
N GLU A 360 -2.93 -1.22 -4.26
CA GLU A 360 -4.38 -1.33 -4.27
C GLU A 360 -4.88 -2.73 -3.90
N SER A 361 -4.25 -3.76 -4.43
CA SER A 361 -4.56 -5.14 -4.08
C SER A 361 -4.30 -5.44 -2.60
N LEU A 362 -3.16 -5.03 -2.03
CA LEU A 362 -2.84 -5.28 -0.61
C LEU A 362 -3.81 -4.58 0.34
N VAL A 363 -4.13 -3.30 0.07
CA VAL A 363 -5.14 -2.56 0.85
C VAL A 363 -6.50 -3.26 0.75
N THR A 364 -6.89 -3.72 -0.44
CA THR A 364 -8.14 -4.47 -0.61
C THR A 364 -8.12 -5.84 0.09
N ILE A 365 -7.01 -6.59 0.07
CA ILE A 365 -6.86 -7.84 0.83
C ILE A 365 -7.01 -7.57 2.32
N ALA A 366 -6.47 -6.47 2.83
CA ALA A 366 -6.67 -6.06 4.22
C ALA A 366 -8.16 -5.77 4.51
N ALA A 367 -8.89 -5.12 3.60
CA ALA A 367 -10.33 -4.92 3.74
C ALA A 367 -11.11 -6.25 3.72
N ALA A 368 -10.78 -7.16 2.80
CA ALA A 368 -11.35 -8.51 2.74
C ALA A 368 -11.07 -9.31 4.03
N THR A 369 -9.88 -9.15 4.61
CA THR A 369 -9.52 -9.76 5.89
C THR A 369 -10.37 -9.21 7.03
N MET A 370 -10.64 -7.90 7.05
CA MET A 370 -11.55 -7.30 8.01
C MET A 370 -12.97 -7.87 7.86
N ILE A 371 -13.46 -8.04 6.62
CA ILE A 371 -14.76 -8.68 6.33
C ILE A 371 -14.77 -10.14 6.81
N ALA A 372 -13.71 -10.90 6.55
CA ALA A 372 -13.55 -12.25 7.07
C ALA A 372 -13.61 -12.26 8.60
N GLY A 373 -12.96 -11.29 9.25
CA GLY A 373 -13.09 -11.02 10.68
C GLY A 373 -14.53 -10.76 11.11
N ILE A 374 -15.29 -9.91 10.41
CA ILE A 374 -16.70 -9.65 10.75
C ILE A 374 -17.54 -10.93 10.68
N ILE A 375 -17.33 -11.73 9.63
CA ILE A 375 -18.11 -12.95 9.36
C ILE A 375 -17.74 -14.08 10.34
N VAL A 376 -16.44 -14.30 10.57
CA VAL A 376 -15.89 -15.41 11.35
C VAL A 376 -15.75 -15.06 12.82
N ALA A 377 -15.31 -13.84 13.16
CA ALA A 377 -14.88 -13.51 14.52
C ALA A 377 -16.02 -13.46 15.52
N ARG A 378 -17.21 -12.95 15.17
CA ARG A 378 -18.40 -12.87 16.05
C ARG A 378 -18.09 -12.61 17.54
N LYS A 379 -18.00 -13.65 18.39
CA LYS A 379 -17.70 -13.53 19.83
C LYS A 379 -16.28 -13.97 20.24
N SER A 380 -15.46 -14.40 19.29
CA SER A 380 -14.10 -14.90 19.52
C SER A 380 -13.09 -13.75 19.53
N PRO A 381 -12.43 -13.47 20.67
CA PRO A 381 -11.42 -12.41 20.75
C PRO A 381 -10.21 -12.70 19.85
N PHE A 382 -9.78 -13.98 19.75
CA PHE A 382 -8.68 -14.38 18.88
C PHE A 382 -8.95 -14.16 17.40
N ALA A 383 -10.19 -14.39 16.95
CA ALA A 383 -10.53 -14.19 15.54
C ALA A 383 -10.58 -12.71 15.17
N LEU A 384 -11.08 -11.85 16.07
CA LEU A 384 -11.09 -10.41 15.85
C LEU A 384 -9.65 -9.86 15.90
N ALA A 385 -8.84 -10.34 16.85
CA ALA A 385 -7.42 -10.00 16.96
C ALA A 385 -6.63 -10.44 15.72
N GLY A 386 -6.82 -11.69 15.28
CA GLY A 386 -6.16 -12.25 14.10
C GLY A 386 -6.51 -11.50 12.82
N ALA A 387 -7.77 -11.12 12.65
CA ALA A 387 -8.21 -10.31 11.51
C ALA A 387 -7.57 -8.91 11.53
N ALA A 388 -7.55 -8.24 12.69
CA ALA A 388 -6.93 -6.92 12.83
C ALA A 388 -5.40 -6.96 12.61
N ILE A 389 -4.70 -7.93 13.21
CA ILE A 389 -3.25 -8.11 13.01
C ILE A 389 -2.96 -8.36 11.53
N LEU A 390 -3.67 -9.28 10.89
CA LEU A 390 -3.44 -9.58 9.49
C LEU A 390 -3.73 -8.39 8.58
N ALA A 391 -4.86 -7.71 8.77
CA ALA A 391 -5.18 -6.50 8.00
C ALA A 391 -4.11 -5.41 8.19
N GLY A 392 -3.63 -5.22 9.44
CA GLY A 392 -2.56 -4.29 9.77
C GLY A 392 -1.22 -4.66 9.11
N ILE A 393 -0.82 -5.94 9.14
CA ILE A 393 0.42 -6.41 8.50
C ILE A 393 0.32 -6.25 6.97
N THR A 394 -0.76 -6.74 6.35
CA THR A 394 -0.95 -6.65 4.89
C THR A 394 -0.95 -5.21 4.41
N MET A 395 -1.65 -4.32 5.11
CA MET A 395 -1.66 -2.89 4.79
C MET A 395 -0.31 -2.22 5.10
N GLY A 396 0.40 -2.66 6.13
CA GLY A 396 1.76 -2.21 6.43
C GLY A 396 2.75 -2.56 5.32
N VAL A 397 2.63 -3.77 4.72
CA VAL A 397 3.41 -4.17 3.54
C VAL A 397 3.11 -3.26 2.34
N ALA A 398 1.86 -2.83 2.17
CA ALA A 398 1.51 -1.87 1.10
C ALA A 398 2.25 -0.54 1.21
N HIS A 399 2.69 -0.14 2.41
CA HIS A 399 3.42 1.11 2.65
C HIS A 399 4.95 0.92 2.68
N MET A 400 5.46 -0.25 2.31
CA MET A 400 6.90 -0.46 2.19
C MET A 400 7.45 0.24 0.94
N ASN A 401 8.71 0.69 1.02
CA ASN A 401 9.38 1.51 -0.01
C ASN A 401 9.46 0.91 -1.42
N PHE A 402 9.14 -0.37 -1.60
CA PHE A 402 9.14 -1.05 -2.91
C PHE A 402 7.75 -1.12 -3.55
N ILE A 403 6.70 -0.65 -2.87
CA ILE A 403 5.33 -0.58 -3.37
C ILE A 403 4.99 0.87 -3.69
N ASN A 404 4.47 1.14 -4.89
CA ASN A 404 4.08 2.49 -5.30
C ASN A 404 2.58 2.73 -5.03
N PRO A 405 2.20 3.72 -4.19
CA PRO A 405 0.81 4.06 -3.91
C PRO A 405 0.14 4.93 -4.99
N GLU A 406 0.87 5.36 -6.03
CA GLU A 406 0.38 6.23 -7.10
C GLU A 406 -0.88 5.66 -7.78
N ILE A 407 -1.78 6.57 -8.17
CA ILE A 407 -2.98 6.25 -8.97
C ILE A 407 -2.63 6.44 -10.44
N THR A 408 -2.66 5.35 -11.18
CA THR A 408 -2.32 5.27 -12.61
C THR A 408 -3.54 4.86 -13.43
N ASN A 409 -3.51 5.10 -14.74
CA ASN A 409 -4.54 4.58 -15.64
C ASN A 409 -4.43 3.05 -15.77
N LEU A 410 -5.56 2.39 -16.04
CA LEU A 410 -5.54 0.96 -16.39
C LEU A 410 -4.85 0.72 -17.72
N VAL A 411 -3.90 -0.21 -17.74
CA VAL A 411 -3.38 -0.77 -18.99
C VAL A 411 -4.51 -1.49 -19.75
N PRO A 412 -4.50 -1.56 -21.09
CA PRO A 412 -5.64 -2.00 -21.89
C PRO A 412 -6.24 -3.34 -21.47
N VAL A 413 -5.40 -4.32 -21.15
CA VAL A 413 -5.82 -5.67 -20.75
C VAL A 413 -6.55 -5.71 -19.40
N LEU A 414 -6.41 -4.67 -18.56
CA LEU A 414 -7.14 -4.56 -17.31
C LEU A 414 -8.51 -3.88 -17.47
N LYS A 415 -8.85 -3.37 -18.67
CA LYS A 415 -10.15 -2.75 -18.95
C LYS A 415 -11.21 -3.80 -19.31
N SER A 416 -11.46 -4.72 -18.39
CA SER A 416 -12.46 -5.80 -18.56
C SER A 416 -13.36 -5.92 -17.34
N TYR A 417 -14.65 -6.16 -17.61
CA TYR A 417 -15.63 -6.50 -16.58
C TYR A 417 -15.30 -7.83 -15.88
N TRP A 418 -14.86 -8.84 -16.64
CA TRP A 418 -14.53 -10.15 -16.10
C TRP A 418 -13.34 -10.12 -15.16
N LEU A 419 -12.33 -9.30 -15.48
CA LEU A 419 -11.20 -9.10 -14.58
C LEU A 419 -11.65 -8.55 -13.23
N MET A 420 -12.54 -7.55 -13.25
CA MET A 420 -13.02 -6.89 -12.03
C MET A 420 -13.65 -7.89 -11.07
N VAL A 421 -14.52 -8.76 -11.58
CA VAL A 421 -15.19 -9.78 -10.75
C VAL A 421 -14.22 -10.89 -10.35
N HIS A 422 -13.37 -11.35 -11.28
CA HIS A 422 -12.34 -12.36 -11.01
C HIS A 422 -11.43 -11.95 -9.86
N VAL A 423 -10.75 -10.80 -9.99
CA VAL A 423 -9.77 -10.31 -9.02
C VAL A 423 -10.42 -10.03 -7.67
N ALA A 424 -11.60 -9.41 -7.64
CA ALA A 424 -12.33 -9.17 -6.40
C ALA A 424 -12.68 -10.47 -5.66
N THR A 425 -13.05 -11.53 -6.39
CA THR A 425 -13.37 -12.84 -5.82
C THR A 425 -12.13 -13.51 -5.23
N ILE A 426 -11.00 -13.51 -5.95
CA ILE A 426 -9.72 -14.07 -5.48
C ILE A 426 -9.22 -13.33 -4.23
N ILE A 427 -9.13 -12.00 -4.28
CA ILE A 427 -8.68 -11.16 -3.16
C ILE A 427 -9.57 -11.37 -1.92
N SER A 428 -10.87 -11.54 -2.13
CA SER A 428 -11.79 -11.87 -1.04
C SER A 428 -11.41 -13.22 -0.40
N GLY A 429 -11.12 -14.24 -1.21
CA GLY A 429 -10.67 -15.55 -0.76
C GLY A 429 -9.36 -15.50 0.04
N ASP A 430 -8.38 -14.73 -0.41
CA ASP A 430 -7.09 -14.55 0.26
C ASP A 430 -7.24 -14.03 1.70
N GLY A 431 -8.18 -13.11 1.93
CA GLY A 431 -8.50 -12.62 3.27
C GLY A 431 -9.00 -13.73 4.21
N PHE A 432 -9.84 -14.65 3.72
CA PHE A 432 -10.32 -15.80 4.50
C PHE A 432 -9.23 -16.85 4.74
N PHE A 433 -8.39 -17.14 3.75
CA PHE A 433 -7.26 -18.06 3.90
C PHE A 433 -6.25 -17.54 4.91
N GLY A 434 -5.91 -16.25 4.84
CA GLY A 434 -5.00 -15.62 5.79
C GLY A 434 -5.55 -15.67 7.21
N LEU A 435 -6.83 -15.31 7.41
CA LEU A 435 -7.46 -15.39 8.74
C LEU A 435 -7.46 -16.83 9.27
N GLY A 436 -7.87 -17.81 8.45
CA GLY A 436 -7.86 -19.22 8.86
C GLY A 436 -6.47 -19.70 9.29
N SER A 437 -5.44 -19.31 8.52
CA SER A 437 -4.05 -19.68 8.78
C SER A 437 -3.50 -19.05 10.06
N ILE A 438 -3.82 -17.79 10.35
CA ILE A 438 -3.47 -17.15 11.62
C ILE A 438 -4.18 -17.80 12.80
N LEU A 439 -5.48 -18.14 12.67
CA LEU A 439 -6.17 -18.85 13.74
C LEU A 439 -5.58 -20.24 13.99
N SER A 440 -5.15 -20.93 12.94
CA SER A 440 -4.43 -22.19 13.06
C SER A 440 -3.05 -22.03 13.71
N LEU A 441 -2.31 -20.97 13.41
CA LEU A 441 -1.07 -20.64 14.11
C LEU A 441 -1.31 -20.40 15.61
N LEU A 442 -2.35 -19.64 15.96
CA LEU A 442 -2.74 -19.42 17.36
C LEU A 442 -3.11 -20.74 18.06
N VAL A 443 -3.72 -21.70 17.35
CA VAL A 443 -3.96 -23.05 17.89
C VAL A 443 -2.65 -23.77 18.21
N LEU A 444 -1.61 -23.66 17.38
CA LEU A 444 -0.30 -24.26 17.68
C LEU A 444 0.31 -23.66 18.95
N ILE A 445 0.21 -22.34 19.12
CA ILE A 445 0.66 -21.66 20.35
C ILE A 445 -0.14 -22.16 21.56
N LEU A 446 -1.45 -22.34 21.43
CA LEU A 446 -2.29 -22.90 22.50
C LEU A 446 -1.88 -24.33 22.86
N TYR A 447 -1.49 -25.19 21.90
CA TYR A 447 -0.94 -26.51 22.22
C TYR A 447 0.35 -26.42 23.03
N ILE A 448 1.23 -25.46 22.76
CA ILE A 448 2.45 -25.24 23.55
C ILE A 448 2.06 -24.86 24.98
N MET A 449 1.19 -23.87 25.15
CA MET A 449 0.73 -23.37 26.45
C MET A 449 -0.07 -24.40 27.25
N ARG A 450 -0.75 -25.33 26.58
CA ARG A 450 -1.50 -26.42 27.20
C ARG A 450 -0.63 -27.29 28.13
N GLY A 451 0.64 -27.46 27.80
CA GLY A 451 1.54 -28.37 28.52
C GLY A 451 1.10 -29.84 28.48
N LYS A 452 1.80 -30.69 29.25
CA LYS A 452 1.50 -32.13 29.33
C LYS A 452 0.28 -32.44 30.20
N GLU A 453 0.03 -31.63 31.23
CA GLU A 453 -1.05 -31.83 32.20
C GLU A 453 -2.44 -31.58 31.60
N GLY A 454 -2.49 -30.76 30.54
CA GLY A 454 -3.72 -30.38 29.86
C GLY A 454 -4.43 -29.21 30.56
N ASN A 455 -5.34 -28.56 29.86
CA ASN A 455 -6.15 -27.47 30.40
C ASN A 455 -7.47 -27.38 29.62
N GLU A 456 -8.61 -27.57 30.30
CA GLU A 456 -9.92 -27.63 29.65
C GLU A 456 -10.29 -26.34 28.90
N ASN A 457 -9.87 -25.17 29.40
CA ASN A 457 -10.15 -23.88 28.77
C ASN A 457 -9.32 -23.70 27.50
N ILE A 458 -8.07 -24.18 27.52
CA ILE A 458 -7.20 -24.23 26.34
C ILE A 458 -7.78 -25.22 25.32
N ASP A 459 -8.18 -26.42 25.74
CA ASP A 459 -8.76 -27.45 24.85
C ASP A 459 -10.04 -26.96 24.18
N ARG A 460 -10.88 -26.23 24.93
CA ARG A 460 -12.08 -25.57 24.38
C ARG A 460 -11.70 -24.53 23.33
N SER A 461 -10.69 -23.70 23.60
CA SER A 461 -10.23 -22.65 22.69
C SER A 461 -9.59 -23.25 21.43
N ILE A 462 -8.81 -24.32 21.56
CA ILE A 462 -8.27 -25.09 20.43
C ILE A 462 -9.42 -25.57 19.52
N LYS A 463 -10.44 -26.20 20.09
CA LYS A 463 -11.62 -26.68 19.33
C LYS A 463 -12.38 -25.52 18.68
N GLU A 464 -12.56 -24.40 19.39
CA GLU A 464 -13.22 -23.20 18.87
C GLU A 464 -12.48 -22.63 17.66
N LEU A 465 -11.19 -22.32 17.82
CA LEU A 465 -10.37 -21.70 16.76
C LEU A 465 -10.17 -22.63 15.57
N THR A 466 -10.03 -23.94 15.80
CA THR A 466 -9.97 -24.92 14.72
C THR A 466 -11.24 -24.88 13.85
N ASN A 467 -12.41 -24.78 14.48
CA ASN A 467 -13.68 -24.71 13.74
C ASN A 467 -13.80 -23.41 12.95
N LEU A 468 -13.37 -22.28 13.53
CA LEU A 468 -13.36 -20.99 12.85
C LEU A 468 -12.38 -20.97 11.68
N ALA A 469 -11.19 -21.55 11.85
CA ALA A 469 -10.20 -21.71 10.78
C ALA A 469 -10.79 -22.56 9.64
N GLU A 470 -11.36 -23.73 9.93
CA GLU A 470 -12.01 -24.61 8.93
C GLU A 470 -13.12 -23.89 8.18
N MET A 471 -13.96 -23.09 8.87
CA MET A 471 -14.98 -22.27 8.22
C MET A 471 -14.38 -21.24 7.26
N GLY A 472 -13.30 -20.56 7.67
CA GLY A 472 -12.58 -19.61 6.84
C GLY A 472 -12.00 -20.26 5.60
N LEU A 473 -11.30 -21.39 5.75
CA LEU A 473 -10.70 -22.11 4.63
C LEU A 473 -11.74 -22.62 3.62
N ILE A 474 -12.92 -23.06 4.08
CA ILE A 474 -14.02 -23.48 3.19
C ILE A 474 -14.48 -22.29 2.33
N ILE A 475 -14.68 -21.12 2.94
CA ILE A 475 -15.08 -19.92 2.20
C ILE A 475 -13.98 -19.50 1.23
N GLY A 476 -12.73 -19.46 1.70
CA GLY A 476 -11.56 -19.14 0.88
C GLY A 476 -11.44 -20.07 -0.33
N LEU A 477 -11.57 -21.39 -0.14
CA LEU A 477 -11.49 -22.36 -1.23
C LEU A 477 -12.62 -22.20 -2.25
N MET A 478 -13.84 -21.94 -1.79
CA MET A 478 -14.95 -21.67 -2.70
C MET A 478 -14.69 -20.42 -3.54
N LEU A 479 -14.27 -19.32 -2.91
CA LEU A 479 -13.97 -18.06 -3.60
C LEU A 479 -12.79 -18.21 -4.55
N LEU A 480 -11.70 -18.85 -4.15
CA LEU A 480 -10.53 -19.10 -5.00
C LEU A 480 -10.91 -19.95 -6.21
N THR A 481 -11.69 -21.01 -6.01
CA THR A 481 -12.11 -21.90 -7.11
C THR A 481 -13.01 -21.16 -8.10
N ILE A 482 -14.05 -20.47 -7.63
CA ILE A 482 -14.94 -19.66 -8.48
C ILE A 482 -14.14 -18.58 -9.20
N GLY A 483 -13.30 -17.87 -8.46
CA GLY A 483 -12.42 -16.85 -9.00
C GLY A 483 -11.55 -17.42 -10.12
N ASN A 484 -10.92 -18.58 -9.94
CA ASN A 484 -10.06 -19.20 -10.95
C ASN A 484 -10.81 -19.50 -12.26
N PHE A 485 -12.06 -19.98 -12.18
CA PHE A 485 -12.90 -20.16 -13.37
C PHE A 485 -13.27 -18.83 -14.04
N LEU A 486 -13.62 -17.80 -13.26
CA LEU A 486 -13.87 -16.46 -13.79
C LEU A 486 -12.62 -15.87 -14.46
N GLY A 487 -11.43 -16.20 -13.93
CA GLY A 487 -10.15 -15.82 -14.49
C GLY A 487 -9.94 -16.44 -15.88
N GLY A 488 -10.34 -17.70 -16.06
CA GLY A 488 -10.30 -18.34 -17.37
C GLY A 488 -11.23 -17.67 -18.41
N VAL A 489 -12.40 -17.19 -17.99
CA VAL A 489 -13.29 -16.42 -18.88
C VAL A 489 -12.62 -15.12 -19.32
N TRP A 490 -12.03 -14.37 -18.38
CA TRP A 490 -11.27 -13.17 -18.68
C TRP A 490 -10.04 -13.45 -19.57
N ALA A 491 -9.32 -14.55 -19.32
CA ALA A 491 -8.17 -14.96 -20.12
C ALA A 491 -8.58 -15.24 -21.57
N ASN A 492 -9.74 -15.83 -21.79
CA ASN A 492 -10.26 -16.05 -23.14
C ASN A 492 -10.60 -14.74 -23.85
N GLU A 493 -11.21 -13.79 -23.14
CA GLU A 493 -11.50 -12.44 -23.67
C GLU A 493 -10.20 -11.66 -24.00
N SER A 494 -9.17 -11.81 -23.18
CA SER A 494 -7.94 -11.00 -23.28
C SER A 494 -6.87 -11.60 -24.18
N TRP A 495 -6.75 -12.93 -24.19
CA TRP A 495 -5.66 -13.67 -24.84
C TRP A 495 -6.15 -14.77 -25.79
N GLY A 496 -7.46 -14.94 -25.98
CA GLY A 496 -8.03 -15.92 -26.90
C GLY A 496 -7.99 -17.38 -26.43
N ARG A 497 -7.70 -17.64 -25.14
CA ARG A 497 -7.72 -18.98 -24.54
C ARG A 497 -8.11 -18.96 -23.06
N TYR A 498 -8.82 -19.98 -22.59
CA TYR A 498 -9.27 -20.09 -21.19
C TYR A 498 -8.17 -20.39 -20.18
N TRP A 499 -7.10 -21.06 -20.62
CA TRP A 499 -5.99 -21.46 -19.75
C TRP A 499 -4.72 -21.60 -20.57
N GLY A 500 -3.60 -21.20 -19.99
CA GLY A 500 -2.31 -21.09 -20.63
C GLY A 500 -1.13 -21.67 -19.88
N TRP A 501 -1.34 -22.23 -18.69
CA TRP A 501 -0.29 -22.78 -17.81
C TRP A 501 0.81 -21.77 -17.49
N ASP A 502 0.48 -20.48 -17.45
CA ASP A 502 1.45 -19.50 -16.97
C ASP A 502 1.66 -19.67 -15.46
N SER A 503 2.69 -19.01 -14.94
CA SER A 503 3.08 -19.13 -13.54
C SER A 503 1.94 -18.83 -12.56
N LYS A 504 1.06 -17.83 -12.84
CA LYS A 504 -0.03 -17.49 -11.91
C LYS A 504 -1.17 -18.50 -11.96
N GLU A 505 -1.61 -18.87 -13.16
CA GLU A 505 -2.60 -19.91 -13.37
C GLU A 505 -2.18 -21.23 -12.70
N THR A 506 -0.94 -21.66 -12.95
CA THR A 506 -0.40 -22.90 -12.37
C THR A 506 -0.38 -22.85 -10.85
N TRP A 507 0.14 -21.77 -10.26
CA TRP A 507 0.17 -21.65 -8.80
C TRP A 507 -1.22 -21.46 -8.18
N ALA A 508 -2.18 -20.85 -8.88
CA ALA A 508 -3.56 -20.80 -8.42
C ALA A 508 -4.19 -22.20 -8.35
N ALA A 509 -3.97 -23.04 -9.36
CA ALA A 509 -4.40 -24.44 -9.36
C ALA A 509 -3.72 -25.25 -8.22
N VAL A 510 -2.40 -25.08 -8.03
CA VAL A 510 -1.67 -25.69 -6.91
C VAL A 510 -2.25 -25.27 -5.56
N THR A 511 -2.57 -23.98 -5.38
CA THR A 511 -3.17 -23.47 -4.15
C THR A 511 -4.55 -24.08 -3.90
N ILE A 512 -5.40 -24.23 -4.93
CA ILE A 512 -6.68 -24.94 -4.83
C ILE A 512 -6.46 -26.38 -4.34
N LEU A 513 -5.53 -27.12 -4.96
CA LEU A 513 -5.24 -28.51 -4.61
C LEU A 513 -4.71 -28.66 -3.17
N ILE A 514 -3.83 -27.75 -2.73
CA ILE A 514 -3.31 -27.74 -1.35
C ILE A 514 -4.46 -27.52 -0.36
N TYR A 515 -5.28 -26.48 -0.53
CA TYR A 515 -6.37 -26.20 0.40
C TYR A 515 -7.50 -27.23 0.34
N ALA A 516 -7.77 -27.79 -0.83
CA ALA A 516 -8.64 -28.96 -0.96
C ALA A 516 -8.08 -30.10 -0.11
N THR A 517 -6.79 -30.43 -0.25
CA THR A 517 -6.13 -31.49 0.54
C THR A 517 -6.26 -31.22 2.04
N VAL A 518 -5.95 -30.00 2.51
CA VAL A 518 -6.06 -29.62 3.94
C VAL A 518 -7.47 -29.87 4.49
N LEU A 519 -8.51 -29.47 3.76
CA LEU A 519 -9.90 -29.72 4.16
C LEU A 519 -10.25 -31.21 4.09
N HIS A 520 -9.73 -31.95 3.11
CA HIS A 520 -9.97 -33.39 2.97
C HIS A 520 -9.33 -34.23 4.08
N LEU A 521 -8.25 -33.75 4.72
CA LEU A 521 -7.67 -34.41 5.90
C LEU A 521 -8.71 -34.67 7.00
N ARG A 522 -9.77 -33.87 7.07
CA ARG A 522 -10.87 -34.03 8.04
C ARG A 522 -11.73 -35.26 7.81
N PHE A 523 -11.72 -35.83 6.61
CA PHE A 523 -12.45 -37.05 6.28
C PHE A 523 -11.60 -38.32 6.43
N ILE A 524 -10.28 -38.19 6.50
CA ILE A 524 -9.36 -39.32 6.63
C ILE A 524 -9.23 -39.70 8.12
N PRO A 525 -9.64 -40.91 8.55
CA PRO A 525 -9.70 -41.28 9.96
C PRO A 525 -8.38 -41.11 10.73
N SER A 526 -7.24 -41.39 10.09
CA SER A 526 -5.90 -41.27 10.68
C SER A 526 -5.38 -39.82 10.75
N LEU A 527 -5.90 -38.91 9.91
CA LEU A 527 -5.39 -37.53 9.76
C LEU A 527 -6.39 -36.45 10.24
N LYS A 528 -7.63 -36.81 10.59
CA LYS A 528 -8.70 -35.86 10.97
C LYS A 528 -8.47 -35.07 12.27
N SER A 529 -7.36 -35.28 12.97
CA SER A 529 -7.07 -34.62 14.24
C SER A 529 -7.01 -33.09 14.10
N ASN A 530 -7.36 -32.37 15.17
CA ASN A 530 -7.26 -30.90 15.18
C ASN A 530 -5.80 -30.45 15.01
N PHE A 531 -4.84 -31.17 15.58
CA PHE A 531 -3.43 -30.83 15.45
C PHE A 531 -2.98 -30.87 13.98
N VAL A 532 -3.20 -32.00 13.28
CA VAL A 532 -2.79 -32.17 11.88
C VAL A 532 -3.43 -31.11 10.97
N PHE A 533 -4.74 -30.86 11.15
CA PHE A 533 -5.43 -29.83 10.38
C PHE A 533 -4.82 -28.43 10.56
N ASN A 534 -4.56 -27.99 11.80
CA ASN A 534 -4.02 -26.65 12.03
C ASN A 534 -2.55 -26.52 11.60
N VAL A 535 -1.75 -27.58 11.71
CA VAL A 535 -0.41 -27.60 11.11
C VAL A 535 -0.53 -27.41 9.60
N ALA A 536 -1.31 -28.26 8.92
CA ALA A 536 -1.48 -28.22 7.48
C ALA A 536 -2.03 -26.85 7.01
N SER A 537 -3.01 -26.29 7.73
CA SER A 537 -3.56 -24.96 7.43
C SER A 537 -2.54 -23.83 7.59
N THR A 538 -1.68 -23.88 8.61
CA THR A 538 -0.66 -22.85 8.85
C THR A 538 0.34 -22.83 7.69
N TRP A 539 0.81 -24.01 7.28
CA TRP A 539 1.79 -24.15 6.19
C TRP A 539 1.18 -23.98 4.80
N ALA A 540 -0.10 -24.29 4.61
CA ALA A 540 -0.78 -24.08 3.33
C ALA A 540 -0.78 -22.61 2.90
N TYR A 541 -0.71 -21.65 3.83
CA TYR A 541 -0.67 -20.23 3.47
C TYR A 541 0.55 -19.83 2.63
N PHE A 542 1.64 -20.59 2.69
CA PHE A 542 2.79 -20.36 1.83
C PHE A 542 2.45 -20.52 0.34
N SER A 543 1.46 -21.33 -0.02
CA SER A 543 1.03 -21.42 -1.43
C SER A 543 0.36 -20.13 -1.88
N VAL A 544 -0.48 -19.50 -1.05
CA VAL A 544 -1.08 -18.17 -1.34
C VAL A 544 0.01 -17.11 -1.47
N LEU A 545 0.99 -17.09 -0.55
CA LEU A 545 2.12 -16.16 -0.62
C LEU A 545 2.97 -16.39 -1.87
N MET A 546 3.15 -17.64 -2.30
CA MET A 546 3.85 -17.97 -3.53
C MET A 546 3.04 -17.54 -4.76
N THR A 547 1.72 -17.78 -4.81
CA THR A 547 0.87 -17.31 -5.91
C THR A 547 0.90 -15.77 -6.02
N TYR A 548 0.82 -15.08 -4.88
CA TYR A 548 0.75 -13.61 -4.85
C TYR A 548 2.11 -12.94 -4.99
N PHE A 549 3.06 -13.17 -4.07
CA PHE A 549 4.40 -12.55 -4.12
C PHE A 549 5.36 -13.35 -4.97
N GLY A 550 5.38 -14.67 -4.81
CA GLY A 550 6.27 -15.57 -5.52
C GLY A 550 6.21 -15.38 -7.03
N VAL A 551 5.01 -15.46 -7.60
CA VAL A 551 4.84 -15.32 -9.06
C VAL A 551 5.10 -13.89 -9.52
N ASN A 552 4.62 -12.87 -8.81
CA ASN A 552 4.79 -11.47 -9.25
C ASN A 552 6.24 -10.98 -9.26
N TYR A 553 7.09 -11.51 -8.37
CA TYR A 553 8.46 -11.02 -8.21
C TYR A 553 9.54 -12.02 -8.65
N TYR A 554 9.29 -13.33 -8.64
CA TYR A 554 10.33 -14.33 -8.90
C TYR A 554 10.10 -15.18 -10.14
N LEU A 555 8.89 -15.16 -10.71
CA LEU A 555 8.55 -15.90 -11.91
C LEU A 555 8.08 -14.96 -13.01
N SER A 556 8.17 -15.40 -14.26
CA SER A 556 7.68 -14.67 -15.42
C SER A 556 6.32 -15.20 -15.87
N GLY A 557 5.50 -14.34 -16.49
CA GLY A 557 4.23 -14.72 -17.08
C GLY A 557 3.41 -13.51 -17.52
N LEU A 558 2.39 -13.73 -18.35
CA LEU A 558 1.48 -12.69 -18.85
C LEU A 558 0.74 -11.94 -17.73
N HIS A 559 0.62 -12.56 -16.55
CA HIS A 559 0.02 -11.94 -15.38
C HIS A 559 0.96 -11.04 -14.56
N SER A 560 2.21 -10.83 -14.99
CA SER A 560 3.21 -10.06 -14.24
C SER A 560 3.01 -8.54 -14.42
N TYR A 561 1.76 -8.07 -14.34
CA TYR A 561 1.40 -6.65 -14.45
C TYR A 561 1.91 -5.80 -13.28
N ALA A 562 2.21 -6.45 -12.16
CA ALA A 562 2.87 -5.87 -11.00
C ALA A 562 4.37 -6.20 -10.96
N ALA A 563 4.98 -6.63 -12.08
CA ALA A 563 6.39 -6.99 -12.16
C ALA A 563 7.28 -5.82 -11.71
N GLY A 564 7.78 -5.92 -10.49
CA GLY A 564 9.02 -5.28 -10.09
C GLY A 564 10.17 -6.28 -10.20
N ASP A 565 11.40 -5.77 -10.24
CA ASP A 565 12.60 -6.61 -10.07
C ASP A 565 12.44 -7.55 -8.85
N PRO A 566 12.80 -8.84 -8.93
CA PRO A 566 12.81 -9.73 -7.77
C PRO A 566 13.46 -9.05 -6.57
N VAL A 567 12.64 -8.84 -5.55
CA VAL A 567 13.11 -8.33 -4.26
C VAL A 567 13.77 -9.52 -3.56
N PRO A 568 15.00 -9.43 -3.05
CA PRO A 568 15.57 -10.53 -2.27
C PRO A 568 14.64 -10.86 -1.12
N ILE A 569 14.42 -12.16 -0.87
CA ILE A 569 13.63 -12.62 0.28
C ILE A 569 14.26 -12.00 1.53
N PRO A 570 13.54 -11.13 2.27
CA PRO A 570 14.11 -10.48 3.43
C PRO A 570 14.57 -11.51 4.47
N MET A 571 15.68 -11.23 5.18
CA MET A 571 16.23 -12.16 6.19
C MET A 571 15.22 -12.58 7.27
N TRP A 572 14.31 -11.67 7.64
CA TRP A 572 13.25 -11.95 8.61
C TRP A 572 12.30 -13.06 8.16
N VAL A 573 12.14 -13.31 6.85
CA VAL A 573 11.31 -14.40 6.32
C VAL A 573 11.91 -15.75 6.70
N TYR A 574 13.22 -15.94 6.55
CA TYR A 574 13.90 -17.18 6.93
C TYR A 574 13.77 -17.45 8.44
N TYR A 575 13.97 -16.42 9.26
CA TYR A 575 13.75 -16.54 10.72
C TYR A 575 12.28 -16.83 11.05
N GLY A 576 11.34 -16.24 10.31
CA GLY A 576 9.91 -16.53 10.43
C GLY A 576 9.58 -17.99 10.13
N VAL A 577 10.08 -18.53 9.03
CA VAL A 577 9.88 -19.95 8.65
C VAL A 577 10.50 -20.89 9.68
N ALA A 578 11.73 -20.62 10.12
CA ALA A 578 12.38 -21.40 11.17
C ALA A 578 11.58 -21.33 12.49
N GLY A 579 11.07 -20.16 12.86
CA GLY A 579 10.21 -19.97 14.02
C GLY A 579 8.91 -20.78 13.92
N LEU A 580 8.24 -20.78 12.76
CA LEU A 580 7.04 -21.60 12.52
C LEU A 580 7.33 -23.10 12.64
N PHE A 581 8.49 -23.55 12.18
CA PHE A 581 8.94 -24.93 12.32
C PHE A 581 9.15 -25.30 13.80
N VAL A 582 9.83 -24.45 14.56
CA VAL A 582 10.01 -24.63 16.02
C VAL A 582 8.66 -24.68 16.73
N ILE A 583 7.74 -23.75 16.43
CA ILE A 583 6.38 -23.73 17.00
C ILE A 583 5.66 -25.05 16.71
N THR A 584 5.76 -25.56 15.47
CA THR A 584 5.14 -26.83 15.06
C THR A 584 5.68 -28.01 15.88
N LEU A 585 7.00 -28.09 16.06
CA LEU A 585 7.65 -29.15 16.85
C LEU A 585 7.28 -29.08 18.34
N LEU A 586 7.26 -27.89 18.92
CA LEU A 586 6.87 -27.70 20.32
C LEU A 586 5.39 -28.04 20.54
N ALA A 587 4.51 -27.62 19.64
CA ALA A 587 3.09 -27.95 19.70
C ALA A 587 2.83 -29.45 19.56
N ALA A 588 3.63 -30.16 18.76
CA ALA A 588 3.50 -31.61 18.54
C ALA A 588 3.64 -32.42 19.84
N LYS A 589 4.46 -31.96 20.79
CA LYS A 589 4.67 -32.63 22.09
C LYS A 589 3.38 -32.71 22.92
N ASN A 590 2.46 -31.76 22.74
CA ASN A 590 1.24 -31.62 23.54
C ASN A 590 -0.05 -31.89 22.72
N ARG A 591 0.06 -32.56 21.56
CA ARG A 591 -1.02 -32.70 20.57
C ARG A 591 -2.22 -33.56 20.97
N LYS A 592 -2.10 -34.41 22.00
CA LYS A 592 -3.16 -35.33 22.43
C LYS A 592 -4.17 -34.57 23.31
N LEU A 593 -5.26 -34.11 22.69
CA LEU A 593 -6.43 -33.55 23.39
C LEU A 593 -7.11 -34.65 24.23
N LYS A 594 -7.60 -34.29 25.41
CA LYS A 594 -8.47 -35.16 26.22
C LYS A 594 -9.91 -35.08 25.71
#